data_AF-A0A7X9XCA5-F1
#
_entry.id   AF-A0A7X9XCA5-F1
#
_cell.length_a   1.000
_cell.length_b   1.000
_cell.length_c   1.000
_cell.angle_alpha   90.00
_cell.angle_beta   90.00
_cell.angle_gamma   90.00
#
_symmetry.space_group_name_H-M   'P 1'
#
loop_
_entity.id
_entity.type
_entity.pdbx_description
1 polymer ?
#
loop_
_entity_poly.entity_id
_entity_poly.type
_entity_poly.pdbx_seq_one_letter_code
_entity_poly.pdbx_strand_id
1 'polypeptide(L)'
;MINNKTYYIGGSQFNVLYADITTVLTDVIVSSDDTDITMSGGVSRSIYQAGSSAIQVDARKHKGLKVGDVIVSTAGNLHAKYVFHAITLNYENNTAIDPNTLELVLKRILELGKALKVKSIALPAIATGTAGYDYTNSIKAITEVIGGFLKENDTIEEVSLCLLKREEISREQMNALFENAVELVSIKEQNQAIKGLLQEANENLRQKDTVDTAIVEKLEEGLVRILSIEKEEKGIVPTKIPALLDDLSFLYDLLHSVSSNKHEIEHLKKDKKVLEQSINYHRTALRHYEIEKAKYGGEMVPFRLMMSIEDAEKEINAIQEKINSVNTQLKSFIEIG
;
A
#
# COMPACT_ATOMS: atom_id res chain seq x y z
N MET A 1 -19.11 -23.45 22.25
CA MET A 1 -17.72 -23.19 21.80
C MET A 1 -17.62 -21.72 21.44
N ILE A 2 -16.59 -21.03 21.94
CA ILE A 2 -16.36 -19.60 21.66
C ILE A 2 -15.83 -19.52 20.23
N ASN A 3 -16.63 -18.99 19.31
CA ASN A 3 -16.31 -18.95 17.88
C ASN A 3 -15.46 -17.69 17.59
N ASN A 4 -14.22 -17.69 18.07
CA ASN A 4 -13.24 -16.65 17.76
C ASN A 4 -12.69 -16.87 16.36
N LYS A 5 -12.47 -15.80 15.61
CA LYS A 5 -11.79 -15.84 14.31
C LYS A 5 -10.48 -15.07 14.38
N THR A 6 -9.45 -15.62 13.75
CA THR A 6 -8.12 -15.02 13.65
C THR A 6 -7.77 -14.87 12.19
N TYR A 7 -7.31 -13.68 11.83
CA TYR A 7 -6.86 -13.33 10.50
C TYR A 7 -5.38 -12.93 10.58
N TYR A 8 -4.61 -13.31 9.57
CA TYR A 8 -3.20 -12.94 9.48
C TYR A 8 -3.06 -11.85 8.41
N ILE A 9 -2.57 -10.68 8.82
CA ILE A 9 -2.40 -9.51 7.97
C ILE A 9 -0.96 -9.05 8.10
N GLY A 10 -0.21 -9.14 6.99
CA GLY A 10 1.25 -8.97 7.03
C GLY A 10 1.88 -10.01 7.96
N GLY A 11 2.68 -9.53 8.93
CA GLY A 11 3.27 -10.36 9.99
C GLY A 11 2.45 -10.44 11.29
N SER A 12 1.23 -9.88 11.32
CA SER A 12 0.46 -9.67 12.55
C SER A 12 -0.86 -10.45 12.55
N GLN A 13 -1.42 -10.68 13.74
CA GLN A 13 -2.74 -11.28 13.94
C GLN A 13 -3.80 -10.20 14.18
N PHE A 14 -4.95 -10.34 13.52
CA PHE A 14 -6.17 -9.60 13.84
C PHE A 14 -7.25 -10.58 14.28
N ASN A 15 -7.60 -10.53 15.57
CA ASN A 15 -8.56 -11.43 16.20
C ASN A 15 -9.92 -10.75 16.39
N VAL A 16 -10.99 -11.48 16.14
CA VAL A 16 -12.35 -11.12 16.54
C VAL A 16 -12.76 -12.04 17.69
N LEU A 17 -12.88 -11.45 18.89
CA LEU A 17 -13.12 -12.15 20.13
C LEU A 17 -14.49 -11.82 20.69
N TYR A 18 -15.28 -12.85 21.03
CA TYR A 18 -16.55 -12.67 21.75
C TYR A 18 -16.33 -12.81 23.26
N ALA A 19 -15.69 -11.81 23.86
CA ALA A 19 -15.24 -11.86 25.25
C ALA A 19 -15.35 -10.50 25.95
N ASP A 20 -15.33 -10.54 27.29
CA ASP A 20 -15.10 -9.35 28.10
C ASP A 20 -13.64 -8.92 27.94
N ILE A 21 -13.43 -7.69 27.46
CA ILE A 21 -12.11 -7.13 27.19
C ILE A 21 -11.21 -7.11 28.44
N THR A 22 -11.79 -7.04 29.64
CA THR A 22 -11.03 -7.03 30.92
C THR A 22 -10.36 -8.37 31.23
N THR A 23 -10.78 -9.44 30.55
CA THR A 23 -10.24 -10.80 30.72
C THR A 23 -9.20 -11.17 29.66
N VAL A 24 -8.98 -10.32 28.66
CA VAL A 24 -8.08 -10.59 27.55
C VAL A 24 -6.62 -10.34 27.97
N LEU A 25 -5.75 -11.31 27.68
CA LEU A 25 -4.32 -11.18 27.90
C LEU A 25 -3.71 -10.37 26.75
N THR A 26 -3.39 -9.11 27.03
CA THR A 26 -2.87 -8.16 26.04
C THR A 26 -1.99 -7.14 26.72
N ASP A 27 -1.08 -6.49 26.00
CA ASP A 27 -0.27 -5.40 26.54
C ASP A 27 -1.11 -4.13 26.77
N VAL A 28 -2.10 -3.89 25.92
CA VAL A 28 -2.95 -2.69 25.97
C VAL A 28 -4.42 -3.05 25.87
N ILE A 29 -5.24 -2.45 26.75
CA ILE A 29 -6.70 -2.41 26.62
C ILE A 29 -7.13 -1.01 26.22
N VAL A 30 -7.96 -0.88 25.19
CA VAL A 30 -8.57 0.39 24.80
C VAL A 30 -9.90 0.57 25.52
N SER A 31 -10.07 1.74 26.15
CA SER A 31 -11.32 2.20 26.72
C SER A 31 -11.98 3.24 25.81
N SER A 32 -13.31 3.34 25.85
CA SER A 32 -14.10 4.40 25.20
C SER A 32 -14.63 5.30 26.31
N ASP A 33 -14.09 6.52 26.40
CA ASP A 33 -14.28 7.43 27.53
C ASP A 33 -14.88 8.78 27.13
N ASP A 34 -15.37 9.49 28.14
CA ASP A 34 -15.75 10.89 28.08
C ASP A 34 -14.59 11.83 28.44
N THR A 35 -14.73 13.13 28.17
CA THR A 35 -13.70 14.15 28.41
C THR A 35 -13.26 14.30 29.88
N ASP A 36 -14.06 13.84 30.85
CA ASP A 36 -13.76 13.91 32.29
C ASP A 36 -13.25 12.59 32.85
N ILE A 37 -13.08 11.57 31.99
CA ILE A 37 -12.74 10.19 32.36
C ILE A 37 -13.61 9.74 33.52
N THR A 38 -14.94 9.91 33.42
CA THR A 38 -15.84 9.52 34.51
C THR A 38 -15.82 8.02 34.77
N MET A 39 -15.55 7.23 33.73
CA MET A 39 -15.58 5.76 33.74
C MET A 39 -16.86 5.19 34.39
N SER A 40 -17.97 5.86 34.14
CA SER A 40 -19.25 5.63 34.83
C SER A 40 -20.15 4.59 34.15
N GLY A 41 -19.91 4.28 32.86
CA GLY A 41 -20.73 3.33 32.11
C GLY A 41 -19.95 2.52 31.05
N GLY A 42 -20.66 1.54 30.47
CA GLY A 42 -20.17 0.72 29.36
C GLY A 42 -18.85 0.02 29.63
N VAL A 43 -18.02 -0.10 28.58
CA VAL A 43 -16.71 -0.75 28.65
C VAL A 43 -15.77 -0.06 29.63
N SER A 44 -15.83 1.27 29.71
CA SER A 44 -14.98 2.05 30.62
C SER A 44 -15.29 1.71 32.08
N ARG A 45 -16.57 1.53 32.44
CA ARG A 45 -16.96 1.06 33.78
C ARG A 45 -16.43 -0.33 34.09
N SER A 46 -16.50 -1.26 33.14
CA SER A 46 -15.96 -2.62 33.33
C SER A 46 -14.45 -2.57 33.57
N ILE A 47 -13.72 -1.79 32.78
CA ILE A 47 -12.27 -1.58 32.92
C ILE A 47 -11.95 -0.97 34.29
N TYR A 48 -12.69 0.05 34.73
CA TYR A 48 -12.53 0.66 36.06
C TYR A 48 -12.74 -0.34 37.20
N GLN A 49 -13.78 -1.17 37.11
CA GLN A 49 -14.11 -2.16 38.13
C GLN A 49 -13.03 -3.24 38.24
N ALA A 50 -12.52 -3.73 37.10
CA ALA A 50 -11.50 -4.77 37.06
C ALA A 50 -10.10 -4.24 37.43
N GLY A 51 -9.75 -3.03 36.98
CA GLY A 51 -8.42 -2.45 37.16
C GLY A 51 -8.24 -1.57 38.40
N SER A 52 -9.31 -1.29 39.16
CA SER A 52 -9.35 -0.38 40.32
C SER A 52 -9.30 1.12 39.98
N SER A 53 -9.48 1.95 41.01
CA SER A 53 -9.46 3.42 40.91
C SER A 53 -8.11 3.99 40.44
N ALA A 54 -7.03 3.21 40.49
CA ALA A 54 -5.70 3.65 40.05
C ALA A 54 -5.69 4.12 38.59
N ILE A 55 -6.46 3.45 37.70
CA ILE A 55 -6.59 3.83 36.28
C ILE A 55 -7.13 5.25 36.16
N GLN A 56 -8.28 5.51 36.79
CA GLN A 56 -8.95 6.81 36.71
C GLN A 56 -8.10 7.93 37.32
N VAL A 57 -7.45 7.67 38.46
CA VAL A 57 -6.59 8.66 39.14
C VAL A 57 -5.41 9.05 38.24
N ASP A 58 -4.80 8.09 37.56
CA ASP A 58 -3.69 8.35 36.65
C ASP A 58 -4.14 9.05 35.36
N ALA A 59 -5.22 8.56 34.73
CA ALA A 59 -5.79 9.15 33.52
C ALA A 59 -6.22 10.62 33.73
N ARG A 60 -6.77 10.98 34.90
CA ARG A 60 -7.20 12.35 35.23
C ARG A 60 -6.06 13.34 35.51
N LYS A 61 -4.80 12.90 35.45
CA LYS A 61 -3.67 13.83 35.42
C LYS A 61 -3.64 14.63 34.11
N HIS A 62 -4.19 14.06 33.04
CA HIS A 62 -4.42 14.75 31.78
C HIS A 62 -5.64 15.68 31.93
N LYS A 63 -5.52 16.93 31.47
CA LYS A 63 -6.55 17.97 31.62
C LYS A 63 -6.95 18.54 30.27
N GLY A 64 -8.20 19.01 30.16
CA GLY A 64 -8.70 19.69 28.97
C GLY A 64 -8.83 18.76 27.75
N LEU A 65 -9.18 17.50 28.00
CA LEU A 65 -9.36 16.49 26.96
C LEU A 65 -10.53 16.87 26.04
N LYS A 66 -10.38 16.55 24.77
CA LYS A 66 -11.38 16.78 23.72
C LYS A 66 -11.73 15.46 23.05
N VAL A 67 -12.92 15.42 22.46
CA VAL A 67 -13.31 14.31 21.58
C VAL A 67 -12.26 14.15 20.48
N GLY A 68 -11.79 12.92 20.28
CA GLY A 68 -10.71 12.59 19.36
C GLY A 68 -9.33 12.41 20.02
N ASP A 69 -9.17 12.80 21.27
CA ASP A 69 -7.93 12.55 22.01
C ASP A 69 -7.78 11.07 22.39
N VAL A 70 -6.52 10.63 22.51
CA VAL A 70 -6.16 9.32 23.04
C VAL A 70 -5.07 9.53 24.09
N ILE A 71 -5.34 9.13 25.32
CA ILE A 71 -4.36 9.24 26.42
C ILE A 71 -4.01 7.87 26.99
N VAL A 72 -2.85 7.79 27.65
CA VAL A 72 -2.33 6.57 28.26
C VAL A 72 -2.37 6.70 29.78
N SER A 73 -2.78 5.63 30.45
CA SER A 73 -2.69 5.48 31.90
C SER A 73 -2.18 4.08 32.29
N THR A 74 -1.86 3.89 33.57
CA THR A 74 -1.69 2.55 34.15
C THR A 74 -2.94 1.68 33.94
N ALA A 75 -2.75 0.37 33.78
CA ALA A 75 -3.86 -0.58 33.77
C ALA A 75 -4.31 -1.05 35.17
N GLY A 76 -3.69 -0.51 36.23
CA GLY A 76 -4.01 -0.87 37.61
C GLY A 76 -3.86 -2.38 37.87
N ASN A 77 -4.95 -3.05 38.22
CA ASN A 77 -4.97 -4.49 38.53
C ASN A 77 -5.19 -5.40 37.31
N LEU A 78 -5.37 -4.85 36.11
CA LEU A 78 -5.55 -5.65 34.90
C LEU A 78 -4.23 -6.34 34.51
N HIS A 79 -4.33 -7.41 33.72
CA HIS A 79 -3.17 -8.08 33.13
C HIS A 79 -2.41 -7.20 32.11
N ALA A 80 -3.09 -6.18 31.57
CA ALA A 80 -2.50 -5.24 30.63
C ALA A 80 -1.43 -4.36 31.29
N LYS A 81 -0.53 -3.82 30.48
CA LYS A 81 0.48 -2.84 30.91
C LYS A 81 -0.14 -1.43 30.95
N TYR A 82 -0.98 -1.12 29.95
CA TYR A 82 -1.57 0.19 29.78
C TYR A 82 -3.06 0.12 29.46
N VAL A 83 -3.78 1.19 29.82
CA VAL A 83 -5.09 1.50 29.26
C VAL A 83 -4.96 2.72 28.36
N PHE A 84 -5.42 2.58 27.12
CA PHE A 84 -5.53 3.71 26.18
C PHE A 84 -6.97 4.21 26.21
N HIS A 85 -7.17 5.45 26.62
CA HIS A 85 -8.50 6.06 26.71
C HIS A 85 -8.79 6.84 25.44
N ALA A 86 -9.67 6.30 24.59
CA ALA A 86 -10.20 7.00 23.42
C ALA A 86 -11.34 7.92 23.86
N ILE A 87 -11.18 9.24 23.70
CA ILE A 87 -12.19 10.21 24.11
C ILE A 87 -13.22 10.36 23.00
N THR A 88 -14.43 9.87 23.27
CA THR A 88 -15.50 9.69 22.27
C THR A 88 -16.72 10.55 22.52
N LEU A 89 -16.81 11.16 23.71
CA LEU A 89 -17.98 11.90 24.16
C LEU A 89 -17.58 13.10 25.02
N ASN A 90 -18.29 14.21 24.86
CA ASN A 90 -18.28 15.33 25.78
C ASN A 90 -19.72 15.63 26.20
N TYR A 91 -20.02 15.44 27.49
CA TYR A 91 -21.35 15.66 28.04
C TYR A 91 -21.72 17.15 28.15
N GLU A 92 -20.77 18.02 28.49
CA GLU A 92 -21.01 19.47 28.66
C GLU A 92 -21.51 20.12 27.36
N ASN A 93 -20.92 19.74 26.24
CA ASN A 93 -21.24 20.29 24.92
C ASN A 93 -22.11 19.34 24.09
N ASN A 94 -22.62 18.26 24.67
CA ASN A 94 -23.40 17.21 24.02
C ASN A 94 -22.80 16.76 22.66
N THR A 95 -21.49 16.60 22.63
CA THR A 95 -20.73 16.31 21.40
C THR A 95 -20.25 14.87 21.43
N ALA A 96 -20.60 14.09 20.40
CA ALA A 96 -20.11 12.75 20.17
C ALA A 96 -19.10 12.73 19.01
N ILE A 97 -18.28 11.69 18.96
CA ILE A 97 -17.30 11.49 17.89
C ILE A 97 -17.95 11.31 16.52
N ASP A 98 -17.41 11.97 15.51
CA ASP A 98 -17.80 11.81 14.10
C ASP A 98 -16.93 10.76 13.39
N PRO A 99 -17.34 10.26 12.20
CA PRO A 99 -16.60 9.21 11.48
C PRO A 99 -15.13 9.53 11.22
N ASN A 100 -14.80 10.76 10.81
CA ASN A 100 -13.42 11.13 10.49
C ASN A 100 -12.55 11.15 11.74
N THR A 101 -13.12 11.63 12.86
CA THR A 101 -12.43 11.64 14.14
C THR A 101 -12.21 10.23 14.69
N LEU A 102 -13.13 9.29 14.46
CA LEU A 102 -12.95 7.88 14.84
C LEU A 102 -11.75 7.25 14.13
N GLU A 103 -11.60 7.48 12.82
CA GLU A 103 -10.43 6.99 12.09
C GLU A 103 -9.12 7.56 12.64
N LEU A 104 -9.09 8.85 12.99
CA LEU A 104 -7.92 9.49 13.60
C LEU A 104 -7.60 8.89 14.97
N VAL A 105 -8.60 8.62 15.80
CA VAL A 105 -8.44 7.95 17.10
C VAL A 105 -7.84 6.55 16.92
N LEU A 106 -8.34 5.77 15.96
CA LEU A 106 -7.82 4.44 15.67
C LEU A 106 -6.35 4.48 15.23
N LYS A 107 -5.99 5.41 14.34
CA LYS A 107 -4.59 5.62 13.94
C LYS A 107 -3.71 5.99 15.12
N ARG A 108 -4.15 6.91 15.98
CA ARG A 108 -3.42 7.33 17.20
C ARG A 108 -3.20 6.18 18.18
N ILE A 109 -4.19 5.30 18.38
CA ILE A 109 -4.05 4.10 19.21
C ILE A 109 -2.89 3.22 18.71
N LEU A 110 -2.83 2.98 17.40
CA LEU A 110 -1.82 2.13 16.78
C LEU A 110 -0.43 2.78 16.80
N GLU A 111 -0.36 4.10 16.57
CA GLU A 111 0.87 4.89 16.67
C GLU A 111 1.43 4.92 18.10
N LEU A 112 0.57 5.10 19.11
CA LEU A 112 0.96 5.01 20.52
C LEU A 112 1.46 3.62 20.88
N GLY A 113 0.81 2.57 20.36
CA GLY A 113 1.25 1.19 20.52
C GLY A 113 2.67 0.97 19.98
N LYS A 114 2.94 1.45 18.76
CA LYS A 114 4.29 1.44 18.18
C LYS A 114 5.30 2.21 19.04
N ALA A 115 4.95 3.43 19.46
CA ALA A 115 5.84 4.28 20.25
C ALA A 115 6.21 3.65 21.61
N LEU A 116 5.25 2.97 22.24
CA LEU A 116 5.42 2.25 23.50
C LEU A 116 5.96 0.82 23.33
N LYS A 117 6.20 0.39 22.08
CA LYS A 117 6.70 -0.95 21.71
C LYS A 117 5.88 -2.10 22.32
N VAL A 118 4.56 -1.92 22.37
CA VAL A 118 3.65 -2.97 22.82
C VAL A 118 3.46 -4.02 21.73
N LYS A 119 3.24 -5.26 22.15
CA LYS A 119 3.06 -6.39 21.22
C LYS A 119 1.60 -6.70 20.94
N SER A 120 0.70 -6.37 21.84
CA SER A 120 -0.72 -6.68 21.68
C SER A 120 -1.65 -5.55 22.13
N ILE A 121 -2.75 -5.35 21.39
CA ILE A 121 -3.78 -4.35 21.69
C ILE A 121 -5.16 -5.01 21.62
N ALA A 122 -5.97 -4.89 22.66
CA ALA A 122 -7.39 -5.26 22.63
C ALA A 122 -8.25 -3.99 22.63
N LEU A 123 -9.26 -3.93 21.77
CA LEU A 123 -10.19 -2.80 21.68
C LEU A 123 -11.65 -3.25 21.56
N PRO A 124 -12.61 -2.46 22.08
CA PRO A 124 -14.03 -2.72 21.89
C PRO A 124 -14.52 -2.15 20.56
N ALA A 125 -15.82 -2.33 20.27
CA ALA A 125 -16.51 -1.52 19.27
C ALA A 125 -16.65 -0.06 19.77
N ILE A 126 -15.61 0.75 19.52
CA ILE A 126 -15.47 2.13 20.04
C ILE A 126 -16.67 2.99 19.65
N ALA A 127 -17.13 3.84 20.59
CA ALA A 127 -18.24 4.79 20.45
C ALA A 127 -19.65 4.20 20.22
N THR A 128 -19.81 2.88 20.19
CA THR A 128 -21.11 2.24 19.86
C THR A 128 -22.09 2.11 21.04
N GLY A 129 -21.69 2.59 22.22
CA GLY A 129 -22.51 2.62 23.44
C GLY A 129 -23.16 3.99 23.62
N THR A 130 -22.88 4.65 24.76
CA THR A 130 -23.47 5.94 25.11
C THR A 130 -23.21 7.05 24.09
N ALA A 131 -22.08 7.00 23.37
CA ALA A 131 -21.79 7.98 22.31
C ALA A 131 -22.70 7.82 21.06
N GLY A 132 -23.48 6.73 20.96
CA GLY A 132 -24.53 6.57 19.96
C GLY A 132 -24.05 6.36 18.52
N TYR A 133 -22.75 6.08 18.31
CA TYR A 133 -22.23 5.83 16.97
C TYR A 133 -22.73 4.48 16.45
N ASP A 134 -23.04 4.41 15.14
CA ASP A 134 -23.56 3.18 14.55
C ASP A 134 -22.57 2.03 14.69
N TYR A 135 -23.08 0.88 15.14
CA TYR A 135 -22.24 -0.26 15.46
C TYR A 135 -21.55 -0.83 14.21
N THR A 136 -22.30 -0.98 13.12
CA THR A 136 -21.76 -1.53 11.86
C THR A 136 -20.68 -0.62 11.28
N ASN A 137 -20.92 0.69 11.30
CA ASN A 137 -19.95 1.69 10.84
C ASN A 137 -18.69 1.72 11.70
N SER A 138 -18.81 1.58 13.03
CA SER A 138 -17.64 1.49 13.92
C SER A 138 -16.77 0.28 13.58
N ILE A 139 -17.38 -0.89 13.43
CA ILE A 139 -16.68 -2.13 13.08
C ILE A 139 -16.01 -2.01 11.71
N LYS A 140 -16.68 -1.40 10.73
CA LYS A 140 -16.11 -1.14 9.41
C LYS A 140 -14.86 -0.25 9.52
N ALA A 141 -14.96 0.89 10.22
CA ALA A 141 -13.84 1.81 10.41
C ALA A 141 -12.65 1.14 11.13
N ILE A 142 -12.94 0.40 12.21
CA ILE A 142 -11.94 -0.39 12.95
C ILE A 142 -11.22 -1.36 12.02
N THR A 143 -11.98 -2.12 11.23
CA THR A 143 -11.41 -3.17 10.37
C THR A 143 -10.58 -2.58 9.24
N GLU A 144 -11.04 -1.49 8.61
CA GLU A 144 -10.31 -0.81 7.55
C GLU A 144 -9.00 -0.18 8.05
N VAL A 145 -9.04 0.56 9.18
CA VAL A 145 -7.85 1.26 9.70
C VAL A 145 -6.81 0.27 10.24
N ILE A 146 -7.23 -0.72 11.04
CA ILE A 146 -6.31 -1.71 11.62
C ILE A 146 -5.79 -2.63 10.53
N GLY A 147 -6.67 -3.09 9.63
CA GLY A 147 -6.28 -3.94 8.49
C GLY A 147 -5.25 -3.26 7.59
N GLY A 148 -5.41 -1.96 7.29
CA GLY A 148 -4.40 -1.20 6.54
C GLY A 148 -3.08 -1.06 7.32
N PHE A 149 -3.15 -0.73 8.61
CA PHE A 149 -1.94 -0.53 9.43
C PHE A 149 -1.11 -1.80 9.62
N LEU A 150 -1.76 -2.96 9.82
CA LEU A 150 -1.06 -4.22 10.13
C LEU A 150 -0.23 -4.76 8.96
N LYS A 151 -0.49 -4.30 7.72
CA LYS A 151 0.24 -4.75 6.52
C LYS A 151 1.70 -4.31 6.50
N GLU A 152 1.96 -3.08 6.94
CA GLU A 152 3.29 -2.47 6.94
C GLU A 152 3.88 -2.37 8.35
N ASN A 153 3.20 -2.92 9.36
CA ASN A 153 3.66 -2.92 10.74
C ASN A 153 4.60 -4.09 11.03
N ASP A 154 5.64 -3.80 11.80
CA ASP A 154 6.66 -4.75 12.28
C ASP A 154 6.71 -4.87 13.82
N THR A 155 5.91 -4.07 14.53
CA THR A 155 6.03 -3.90 15.99
C THR A 155 4.92 -4.62 16.75
N ILE A 156 3.66 -4.34 16.40
CA ILE A 156 2.47 -4.93 17.04
C ILE A 156 2.22 -6.31 16.43
N GLU A 157 2.21 -7.36 17.24
CA GLU A 157 2.03 -8.75 16.78
C GLU A 157 0.56 -9.16 16.77
N GLU A 158 -0.26 -8.58 17.65
CA GLU A 158 -1.67 -8.95 17.79
C GLU A 158 -2.58 -7.74 18.03
N VAL A 159 -3.70 -7.69 17.31
CA VAL A 159 -4.80 -6.77 17.61
C VAL A 159 -6.10 -7.56 17.76
N SER A 160 -6.83 -7.33 18.85
CA SER A 160 -8.02 -8.09 19.23
C SER A 160 -9.25 -7.17 19.34
N LEU A 161 -10.22 -7.33 18.45
CA LEU A 161 -11.53 -6.69 18.52
C LEU A 161 -12.46 -7.50 19.43
N CYS A 162 -12.75 -6.96 20.61
CA CYS A 162 -13.55 -7.60 21.64
C CYS A 162 -15.02 -7.15 21.56
N LEU A 163 -15.89 -8.08 21.17
CA LEU A 163 -17.30 -7.84 20.94
C LEU A 163 -18.15 -8.55 21.99
N LEU A 164 -19.05 -7.81 22.63
CA LEU A 164 -20.08 -8.40 23.46
C LEU A 164 -21.30 -8.78 22.61
N LYS A 165 -22.01 -9.83 23.04
CA LYS A 165 -23.23 -10.28 22.36
C LYS A 165 -24.24 -9.13 22.34
N ARG A 166 -24.73 -8.78 21.15
CA ARG A 166 -25.92 -7.94 20.95
C ARG A 166 -27.06 -8.79 20.42
N GLU A 167 -28.29 -8.48 20.80
CA GLU A 167 -29.47 -9.22 20.32
C GLU A 167 -29.77 -8.93 18.84
N GLU A 168 -29.34 -7.77 18.36
CA GLU A 168 -29.71 -7.20 17.06
C GLU A 168 -28.86 -7.74 15.89
N ILE A 169 -27.67 -8.31 16.15
CA ILE A 169 -26.74 -8.77 15.11
C ILE A 169 -26.19 -10.14 15.51
N SER A 170 -26.38 -11.14 14.63
CA SER A 170 -25.86 -12.49 14.86
C SER A 170 -24.33 -12.55 14.75
N ARG A 171 -23.71 -13.60 15.29
CA ARG A 171 -22.27 -13.81 15.16
C ARG A 171 -21.85 -14.01 13.71
N GLU A 172 -22.67 -14.70 12.94
CA GLU A 172 -22.47 -14.93 11.50
C GLU A 172 -22.50 -13.61 10.73
N GLN A 173 -23.45 -12.73 11.03
CA GLN A 173 -23.53 -11.40 10.41
C GLN A 173 -22.32 -10.54 10.75
N MET A 174 -21.85 -10.56 12.00
CA MET A 174 -20.62 -9.85 12.40
C MET A 174 -19.37 -10.40 11.72
N ASN A 175 -19.25 -11.73 11.63
CA ASN A 175 -18.14 -12.36 10.92
C ASN A 175 -18.14 -11.99 9.44
N ALA A 176 -19.30 -11.98 8.78
CA ALA A 176 -19.43 -11.57 7.39
C ALA A 176 -19.09 -10.09 7.18
N LEU A 177 -19.48 -9.20 8.09
CA LEU A 177 -19.07 -7.78 8.04
C LEU A 177 -17.56 -7.62 8.09
N PHE A 178 -16.89 -8.41 8.95
CA PHE A 178 -15.45 -8.38 9.09
C PHE A 178 -14.74 -8.96 7.86
N GLU A 179 -15.19 -10.12 7.36
CA GLU A 179 -14.67 -10.72 6.13
C GLU A 179 -14.81 -9.78 4.95
N ASN A 180 -15.99 -9.19 4.76
CA ASN A 180 -16.22 -8.19 3.73
C ASN A 180 -15.28 -6.99 3.90
N ALA A 181 -15.06 -6.50 5.12
CA ALA A 181 -14.16 -5.37 5.35
C ALA A 181 -12.69 -5.73 5.04
N VAL A 182 -12.21 -6.92 5.40
CA VAL A 182 -10.87 -7.39 5.04
C VAL A 182 -10.72 -7.58 3.53
N GLU A 183 -11.71 -8.20 2.88
CA GLU A 183 -11.76 -8.33 1.42
C GLU A 183 -11.77 -6.97 0.74
N LEU A 184 -12.53 -6.00 1.24
CA LEU A 184 -12.55 -4.62 0.73
C LEU A 184 -11.17 -3.96 0.82
N VAL A 185 -10.41 -4.16 1.90
CA VAL A 185 -9.04 -3.62 2.01
C VAL A 185 -8.13 -4.29 0.97
N SER A 186 -8.25 -5.61 0.77
CA SER A 186 -7.48 -6.31 -0.28
C SER A 186 -7.84 -5.84 -1.70
N ILE A 187 -9.12 -5.55 -1.97
CA ILE A 187 -9.58 -5.03 -3.26
C ILE A 187 -9.13 -3.57 -3.46
N LYS A 188 -9.27 -2.71 -2.44
CA LYS A 188 -8.78 -1.32 -2.49
C LYS A 188 -7.28 -1.26 -2.80
N GLU A 189 -6.49 -2.22 -2.32
CA GLU A 189 -5.06 -2.31 -2.64
C GLU A 189 -4.77 -2.75 -4.05
N GLN A 190 -5.46 -3.81 -4.51
CA GLN A 190 -5.36 -4.20 -5.91
C GLN A 190 -5.71 -3.00 -6.80
N ASN A 191 -6.79 -2.28 -6.50
CA ASN A 191 -7.18 -1.06 -7.20
C ASN A 191 -6.12 0.05 -7.14
N GLN A 192 -5.50 0.29 -5.98
CA GLN A 192 -4.41 1.27 -5.86
C GLN A 192 -3.17 0.87 -6.67
N ALA A 193 -2.76 -0.40 -6.63
CA ALA A 193 -1.64 -0.91 -7.40
C ALA A 193 -1.91 -0.80 -8.91
N ILE A 194 -3.10 -1.20 -9.35
CA ILE A 194 -3.55 -1.06 -10.74
C ILE A 194 -3.57 0.41 -11.15
N LYS A 195 -4.10 1.30 -10.31
CA LYS A 195 -4.13 2.74 -10.57
C LYS A 195 -2.74 3.33 -10.72
N GLY A 196 -1.78 2.92 -9.89
CA GLY A 196 -0.37 3.32 -10.03
C GLY A 196 0.24 2.86 -11.35
N LEU A 197 0.01 1.59 -11.72
CA LEU A 197 0.48 1.03 -13.00
C LEU A 197 -0.16 1.71 -14.22
N LEU A 198 -1.46 2.01 -14.15
CA LEU A 198 -2.18 2.74 -15.20
C LEU A 198 -1.68 4.18 -15.36
N GLN A 199 -1.36 4.85 -14.24
CA GLN A 199 -0.75 6.19 -14.27
C GLN A 199 0.65 6.14 -14.90
N GLU A 200 1.50 5.20 -14.50
CA GLU A 200 2.82 5.01 -15.10
C GLU A 200 2.72 4.71 -16.61
N ALA A 201 1.78 3.85 -17.01
CA ALA A 201 1.53 3.53 -18.42
C ALA A 201 1.09 4.77 -19.22
N ASN A 202 0.17 5.58 -18.67
CA ASN A 202 -0.30 6.81 -19.32
C ASN A 202 0.82 7.86 -19.46
N GLU A 203 1.63 8.05 -18.44
CA GLU A 203 2.80 8.96 -18.49
C GLU A 203 3.83 8.51 -19.54
N ASN A 204 4.11 7.21 -19.62
CA ASN A 204 5.02 6.65 -20.63
C ASN A 204 4.46 6.79 -22.06
N LEU A 205 3.16 6.60 -22.25
CA LEU A 205 2.51 6.77 -23.56
C LEU A 205 2.54 8.22 -24.03
N ARG A 206 2.33 9.19 -23.12
CA ARG A 206 2.39 10.63 -23.44
C ARG A 206 3.77 11.13 -23.86
N GLN A 207 4.83 10.36 -23.62
CA GLN A 207 6.19 10.67 -24.06
C GLN A 207 6.54 10.09 -25.45
N LYS A 208 5.64 9.35 -26.09
CA LYS A 208 5.83 8.83 -27.47
C LYS A 208 5.28 9.82 -28.51
N ASP A 209 6.01 10.01 -29.61
CA ASP A 209 5.66 10.92 -30.72
C ASP A 209 4.41 10.48 -31.51
N THR A 210 4.03 9.20 -31.42
CA THR A 210 2.79 8.63 -31.95
C THR A 210 2.09 7.86 -30.85
N VAL A 211 1.01 8.42 -30.32
CA VAL A 211 0.18 7.79 -29.30
C VAL A 211 -1.04 7.18 -30.00
N ASP A 212 -1.27 5.89 -29.86
CA ASP A 212 -2.56 5.30 -30.24
C ASP A 212 -3.63 5.79 -29.26
N THR A 213 -4.40 6.78 -29.69
CA THR A 213 -5.44 7.45 -28.90
C THR A 213 -6.47 6.45 -28.37
N ALA A 214 -6.71 5.34 -29.08
CA ALA A 214 -7.68 4.32 -28.65
C ALA A 214 -7.18 3.52 -27.42
N ILE A 215 -5.87 3.37 -27.25
CA ILE A 215 -5.27 2.73 -26.07
C ILE A 215 -5.40 3.65 -24.85
N VAL A 216 -5.13 4.96 -25.04
CA VAL A 216 -5.26 5.95 -23.97
C VAL A 216 -6.71 6.09 -23.49
N GLU A 217 -7.67 6.17 -24.42
CA GLU A 217 -9.10 6.23 -24.06
C GLU A 217 -9.54 5.00 -23.25
N LYS A 218 -9.12 3.79 -23.63
CA LYS A 218 -9.44 2.57 -22.89
C LYS A 218 -8.81 2.53 -21.49
N LEU A 219 -7.59 3.04 -21.34
CA LEU A 219 -6.94 3.17 -20.03
C LEU A 219 -7.69 4.16 -19.13
N GLU A 220 -8.13 5.29 -19.68
CA GLU A 220 -8.92 6.29 -18.97
C GLU A 220 -10.30 5.75 -18.57
N GLU A 221 -10.98 4.98 -19.43
CA GLU A 221 -12.22 4.29 -19.07
C GLU A 221 -12.03 3.27 -17.94
N GLY A 222 -10.93 2.50 -17.97
CA GLY A 222 -10.58 1.57 -16.91
C GLY A 222 -10.36 2.28 -15.56
N LEU A 223 -9.64 3.39 -15.57
CA LEU A 223 -9.45 4.25 -14.38
C LEU A 223 -10.78 4.78 -13.83
N VAL A 224 -11.68 5.25 -14.70
CA VAL A 224 -13.00 5.74 -14.30
C VAL A 224 -13.85 4.62 -13.67
N ARG A 225 -13.83 3.41 -14.26
CA ARG A 225 -14.55 2.25 -13.71
C ARG A 225 -14.05 1.88 -12.31
N ILE A 226 -12.74 1.84 -12.09
CA ILE A 226 -12.13 1.57 -10.77
C ILE A 226 -12.57 2.62 -9.75
N LEU A 227 -12.49 3.91 -10.10
CA LEU A 227 -12.88 5.01 -9.22
C LEU A 227 -14.38 5.00 -8.86
N SER A 228 -15.24 4.57 -9.78
CA SER A 228 -16.67 4.42 -9.51
C SER A 228 -16.96 3.25 -8.55
N ILE A 229 -16.21 2.15 -8.65
CA ILE A 229 -16.32 1.01 -7.72
C ILE A 229 -15.85 1.39 -6.31
N GLU A 230 -14.77 2.16 -6.18
CA GLU A 230 -14.30 2.66 -4.89
C GLU A 230 -15.32 3.61 -4.20
N LYS A 231 -16.15 4.31 -4.98
CA LYS A 231 -17.17 5.25 -4.48
C LYS A 231 -18.50 4.60 -4.09
N GLU A 232 -18.79 3.38 -4.54
CA GLU A 232 -20.00 2.66 -4.11
C GLU A 232 -19.80 2.13 -2.67
N GLU A 233 -19.96 3.01 -1.67
CA GLU A 233 -19.88 2.67 -0.24
C GLU A 233 -20.92 1.63 0.23
N LYS A 234 -21.90 1.29 -0.60
CA LYS A 234 -22.94 0.29 -0.33
C LYS A 234 -22.57 -1.06 -0.93
N GLY A 235 -21.64 -1.75 -0.26
CA GLY A 235 -21.37 -3.17 -0.46
C GLY A 235 -20.89 -3.53 -1.86
N ILE A 236 -19.58 -3.70 -2.02
CA ILE A 236 -19.07 -4.42 -3.17
C ILE A 236 -19.60 -5.85 -3.07
N VAL A 237 -20.62 -6.16 -3.86
CA VAL A 237 -21.17 -7.51 -3.95
C VAL A 237 -20.10 -8.38 -4.62
N PRO A 238 -19.77 -9.58 -4.08
CA PRO A 238 -18.78 -10.50 -4.64
C PRO A 238 -18.98 -10.84 -6.14
N THR A 239 -20.16 -10.57 -6.69
CA THR A 239 -20.50 -10.74 -8.11
C THR A 239 -19.79 -9.79 -9.07
N LYS A 240 -19.14 -8.71 -8.59
CA LYS A 240 -18.35 -7.81 -9.44
C LYS A 240 -16.86 -8.19 -9.54
N ILE A 241 -16.38 -9.15 -8.71
CA ILE A 241 -14.97 -9.59 -8.66
C ILE A 241 -14.53 -10.28 -9.97
N PRO A 242 -15.32 -11.18 -10.61
CA PRO A 242 -14.91 -11.81 -11.87
C PRO A 242 -14.77 -10.81 -13.02
N ALA A 243 -15.67 -9.84 -13.12
CA ALA A 243 -15.58 -8.79 -14.16
C ALA A 243 -14.36 -7.89 -13.96
N LEU A 244 -13.98 -7.61 -12.71
CA LEU A 244 -12.75 -6.88 -12.39
C LEU A 244 -11.50 -7.71 -12.72
N LEU A 245 -11.54 -9.03 -12.49
CA LEU A 245 -10.46 -9.97 -12.84
C LEU A 245 -10.30 -10.13 -14.36
N ASP A 246 -11.38 -10.10 -15.12
CA ASP A 246 -11.35 -10.13 -16.59
C ASP A 246 -10.75 -8.83 -17.17
N ASP A 247 -11.17 -7.67 -16.67
CA ASP A 247 -10.57 -6.37 -17.00
C ASP A 247 -9.09 -6.32 -16.58
N LEU A 248 -8.76 -6.94 -15.46
CA LEU A 248 -7.39 -7.08 -14.96
C LEU A 248 -6.53 -8.02 -15.79
N SER A 249 -7.07 -9.10 -16.33
CA SER A 249 -6.33 -10.01 -17.21
C SER A 249 -5.88 -9.30 -18.47
N PHE A 250 -6.75 -8.48 -19.07
CA PHE A 250 -6.41 -7.68 -20.24
C PHE A 250 -5.37 -6.59 -19.91
N LEU A 251 -5.53 -5.89 -18.78
CA LEU A 251 -4.55 -4.90 -18.32
C LEU A 251 -3.22 -5.56 -17.93
N TYR A 252 -3.24 -6.77 -17.38
CA TYR A 252 -2.08 -7.57 -17.06
C TYR A 252 -1.34 -7.99 -18.33
N ASP A 253 -2.05 -8.45 -19.36
CA ASP A 253 -1.47 -8.77 -20.68
C ASP A 253 -0.85 -7.53 -21.34
N LEU A 254 -1.52 -6.37 -21.23
CA LEU A 254 -1.03 -5.10 -21.74
C LEU A 254 0.23 -4.62 -20.96
N LEU A 255 0.20 -4.71 -19.63
CA LEU A 255 1.33 -4.36 -18.76
C LEU A 255 2.50 -5.33 -18.93
N HIS A 256 2.26 -6.63 -19.13
CA HIS A 256 3.29 -7.61 -19.44
C HIS A 256 3.90 -7.36 -20.82
N SER A 257 3.09 -7.03 -21.82
CA SER A 257 3.59 -6.61 -23.14
C SER A 257 4.48 -5.37 -23.03
N VAL A 258 4.06 -4.34 -22.28
CA VAL A 258 4.83 -3.11 -22.08
C VAL A 258 6.11 -3.35 -21.25
N SER A 259 6.04 -4.16 -20.19
CA SER A 259 7.16 -4.50 -19.31
C SER A 259 8.22 -5.37 -20.01
N SER A 260 7.78 -6.41 -20.72
CA SER A 260 8.66 -7.28 -21.51
C SER A 260 9.38 -6.48 -22.58
N ASN A 261 8.66 -5.61 -23.29
CA ASN A 261 9.24 -4.73 -24.30
C ASN A 261 10.20 -3.69 -23.67
N LYS A 262 9.93 -3.18 -22.46
CA LYS A 262 10.81 -2.21 -21.77
C LYS A 262 12.19 -2.82 -21.48
N HIS A 263 12.25 -4.05 -20.98
CA HIS A 263 13.52 -4.70 -20.67
C HIS A 263 14.34 -4.99 -21.94
N GLU A 264 13.68 -5.46 -22.99
CA GLU A 264 14.31 -5.76 -24.28
C GLU A 264 14.78 -4.50 -25.01
N ILE A 265 13.99 -3.41 -24.99
CA ILE A 265 14.38 -2.11 -25.53
C ILE A 265 15.59 -1.52 -24.78
N GLU A 266 15.61 -1.59 -23.45
CA GLU A 266 16.75 -1.09 -22.66
C GLU A 266 18.02 -1.92 -22.92
N HIS A 267 17.89 -3.24 -23.10
CA HIS A 267 19.00 -4.09 -23.51
C HIS A 267 19.54 -3.69 -24.89
N LEU A 268 18.66 -3.57 -25.90
CA LEU A 268 19.04 -3.17 -27.26
C LEU A 268 19.66 -1.77 -27.33
N LYS A 269 19.17 -0.81 -26.52
CA LYS A 269 19.78 0.53 -26.40
C LYS A 269 21.19 0.46 -25.81
N LYS A 270 21.39 -0.38 -24.79
CA LYS A 270 22.71 -0.59 -24.18
C LYS A 270 23.67 -1.23 -25.17
N ASP A 271 23.25 -2.25 -25.90
CA ASP A 271 24.04 -2.90 -26.93
C ASP A 271 24.42 -1.93 -28.06
N LYS A 272 23.45 -1.14 -28.54
CA LYS A 272 23.68 -0.08 -29.51
C LYS A 272 24.75 0.90 -29.02
N LYS A 273 24.67 1.35 -27.76
CA LYS A 273 25.66 2.28 -27.18
C LYS A 273 27.07 1.68 -27.14
N VAL A 274 27.20 0.38 -26.83
CA VAL A 274 28.49 -0.33 -26.86
C VAL A 274 29.03 -0.42 -28.30
N LEU A 275 28.17 -0.74 -29.27
CA LEU A 275 28.55 -0.79 -30.69
C LEU A 275 28.97 0.59 -31.22
N GLU A 276 28.28 1.66 -30.82
CA GLU A 276 28.63 3.05 -31.17
C GLU A 276 29.96 3.50 -30.54
N GLN A 277 30.27 3.05 -29.33
CA GLN A 277 31.59 3.28 -28.73
C GLN A 277 32.68 2.54 -29.50
N SER A 278 32.43 1.27 -29.86
CA SER A 278 33.36 0.45 -30.62
C SER A 278 33.64 1.02 -32.02
N ILE A 279 32.60 1.41 -32.76
CA ILE A 279 32.79 1.99 -34.11
C ILE A 279 33.57 3.30 -34.06
N ASN A 280 33.38 4.11 -33.01
CA ASN A 280 34.12 5.35 -32.82
C ASN A 280 35.61 5.09 -32.50
N TYR A 281 35.90 4.04 -31.71
CA TYR A 281 37.28 3.59 -31.48
C TYR A 281 37.96 3.21 -32.81
N HIS A 282 37.31 2.37 -33.62
CA HIS A 282 37.88 1.94 -34.91
C HIS A 282 38.00 3.10 -35.92
N ARG A 283 37.03 4.02 -35.99
CA ARG A 283 37.15 5.25 -36.81
C ARG A 283 38.30 6.14 -36.38
N THR A 284 38.53 6.24 -35.06
CA THR A 284 39.65 7.01 -34.52
C THR A 284 40.98 6.35 -34.89
N ALA A 285 41.09 5.03 -34.78
CA ALA A 285 42.27 4.28 -35.21
C ALA A 285 42.53 4.44 -36.71
N LEU A 286 41.49 4.29 -37.54
CA LEU A 286 41.58 4.49 -39.00
C LEU A 286 42.12 5.88 -39.34
N ARG A 287 41.60 6.94 -38.69
CA ARG A 287 42.08 8.31 -38.88
C ARG A 287 43.57 8.46 -38.55
N HIS A 288 44.05 7.81 -37.48
CA HIS A 288 45.47 7.82 -37.15
C HIS A 288 46.31 7.13 -38.22
N TYR A 289 45.87 5.97 -38.71
CA TYR A 289 46.54 5.25 -39.78
C TYR A 289 46.58 6.05 -41.09
N GLU A 290 45.50 6.75 -41.44
CA GLU A 290 45.45 7.63 -42.61
C GLU A 290 46.40 8.83 -42.48
N ILE A 291 46.46 9.46 -41.30
CA ILE A 291 47.43 10.53 -41.02
C ILE A 291 48.86 10.02 -41.13
N GLU A 292 49.15 8.82 -40.60
CA GLU A 292 50.46 8.20 -40.72
C GLU A 292 50.80 7.88 -42.18
N LYS A 293 49.85 7.33 -42.94
CA LYS A 293 49.98 7.05 -44.37
C LYS A 293 50.28 8.33 -45.16
N ALA A 294 49.66 9.46 -44.81
CA ALA A 294 49.89 10.74 -45.47
C ALA A 294 51.33 11.26 -45.32
N LYS A 295 52.06 10.87 -44.26
CA LYS A 295 53.47 11.26 -44.06
C LYS A 295 54.41 10.71 -45.14
N TYR A 296 54.00 9.66 -45.85
CA TYR A 296 54.81 9.03 -46.90
C TYR A 296 54.69 9.74 -48.25
N GLY A 297 53.80 10.72 -48.44
CA GLY A 297 53.85 11.66 -49.57
C GLY A 297 53.84 11.09 -51.00
N GLY A 298 53.47 9.81 -51.19
CA GLY A 298 53.54 9.11 -52.49
C GLY A 298 54.69 8.09 -52.62
N GLU A 299 55.51 7.93 -51.57
CA GLU A 299 56.50 6.85 -51.44
C GLU A 299 55.87 5.52 -51.00
N MET A 300 56.68 4.45 -50.97
CA MET A 300 56.22 3.10 -50.61
C MET A 300 55.74 3.05 -49.15
N VAL A 301 54.43 2.88 -48.95
CA VAL A 301 53.80 2.74 -47.63
C VAL A 301 54.08 1.34 -47.04
N PRO A 302 54.42 1.21 -45.74
CA PRO A 302 54.61 -0.08 -45.12
C PRO A 302 53.38 -0.99 -45.24
N PHE A 303 53.59 -2.23 -45.69
CA PHE A 303 52.51 -3.23 -45.88
C PHE A 303 51.65 -3.43 -44.61
N ARG A 304 52.28 -3.41 -43.44
CA ARG A 304 51.60 -3.53 -42.14
C ARG A 304 50.60 -2.39 -41.89
N LEU A 305 50.91 -1.17 -42.33
CA LEU A 305 50.03 -0.01 -42.20
C LEU A 305 48.82 -0.12 -43.15
N MET A 306 49.05 -0.58 -44.40
CA MET A 306 47.96 -0.85 -45.34
C MET A 306 46.99 -1.91 -44.82
N MET A 307 47.52 -3.01 -44.26
CA MET A 307 46.71 -4.06 -43.65
C MET A 307 45.90 -3.54 -42.45
N SER A 308 46.51 -2.71 -41.60
CA SER A 308 45.82 -2.12 -40.44
C SER A 308 44.67 -1.18 -40.83
N ILE A 309 44.78 -0.50 -41.98
CA ILE A 309 43.71 0.32 -42.56
C ILE A 309 42.58 -0.59 -43.05
N GLU A 310 42.89 -1.60 -43.85
CA GLU A 310 41.91 -2.53 -44.42
C GLU A 310 41.14 -3.29 -43.31
N ASP A 311 41.84 -3.72 -42.27
CA ASP A 311 41.23 -4.38 -41.10
C ASP A 311 40.30 -3.42 -40.34
N ALA A 312 40.72 -2.17 -40.14
CA ALA A 312 39.88 -1.16 -39.48
C ALA A 312 38.62 -0.83 -40.30
N GLU A 313 38.73 -0.74 -41.62
CA GLU A 313 37.58 -0.52 -42.53
C GLU A 313 36.60 -1.70 -42.49
N LYS A 314 37.10 -2.95 -42.50
CA LYS A 314 36.27 -4.15 -42.37
C LYS A 314 35.51 -4.18 -41.04
N GLU A 315 36.18 -3.89 -39.94
CA GLU A 315 35.55 -3.85 -38.62
C GLU A 315 34.49 -2.74 -38.52
N ILE A 316 34.78 -1.54 -39.07
CA ILE A 316 33.79 -0.45 -39.12
C ILE A 316 32.53 -0.89 -39.86
N ASN A 317 32.68 -1.51 -41.03
CA ASN A 317 31.54 -1.97 -41.83
C ASN A 317 30.73 -3.05 -41.09
N ALA A 318 31.40 -4.04 -40.50
CA ALA A 318 30.73 -5.10 -39.75
C ALA A 318 29.97 -4.57 -38.52
N ILE A 319 30.55 -3.60 -37.79
CA ILE A 319 29.87 -2.96 -36.66
C ILE A 319 28.69 -2.10 -37.15
N GLN A 320 28.84 -1.40 -38.28
CA GLN A 320 27.76 -0.58 -38.85
C GLN A 320 26.54 -1.43 -39.25
N GLU A 321 26.74 -2.61 -39.82
CA GLU A 321 25.66 -3.57 -40.11
C GLU A 321 24.94 -4.03 -38.85
N LYS A 322 25.68 -4.33 -37.77
CA LYS A 322 25.09 -4.69 -36.46
C LYS A 322 24.27 -3.54 -35.88
N ILE A 323 24.76 -2.31 -35.96
CA ILE A 323 24.02 -1.10 -35.53
C ILE A 323 22.72 -0.96 -36.34
N ASN A 324 22.76 -1.20 -37.65
CA ASN A 324 21.58 -1.13 -38.51
C ASN A 324 20.55 -2.21 -38.12
N SER A 325 20.99 -3.43 -37.84
CA SER A 325 20.12 -4.52 -37.36
C SER A 325 19.44 -4.17 -36.04
N VAL A 326 20.18 -3.66 -35.06
CA VAL A 326 19.63 -3.20 -33.77
C VAL A 326 18.64 -2.05 -33.97
N ASN A 327 18.92 -1.11 -34.88
CA ASN A 327 17.99 -0.04 -35.20
C ASN A 327 16.69 -0.55 -35.84
N THR A 328 16.77 -1.57 -36.69
CA THR A 328 15.57 -2.21 -37.29
C THR A 328 14.74 -2.92 -36.22
N GLN A 329 15.38 -3.63 -35.29
CA GLN A 329 14.69 -4.26 -34.15
C GLN A 329 14.02 -3.21 -33.25
N LEU A 330 14.74 -2.13 -32.91
CA LEU A 330 14.18 -1.00 -32.15
C LEU A 330 12.99 -0.36 -32.89
N LYS A 331 13.03 -0.28 -34.23
CA LYS A 331 11.91 0.22 -35.04
C LYS A 331 10.71 -0.72 -35.07
N SER A 332 10.89 -2.04 -35.09
CA SER A 332 9.76 -2.97 -35.05
C SER A 332 8.97 -2.87 -33.74
N PHE A 333 9.61 -2.48 -32.64
CA PHE A 333 8.90 -2.16 -31.38
C PHE A 333 8.12 -0.83 -31.44
N ILE A 334 8.36 0.01 -32.44
CA ILE A 334 7.63 1.26 -32.70
C ILE A 334 6.44 1.01 -33.63
N GLU A 335 6.50 0.01 -34.52
CA GLU A 335 5.44 -0.28 -35.50
C GLU A 335 4.36 -1.27 -35.03
N ILE A 336 4.60 -2.02 -33.94
CA ILE A 336 3.68 -3.03 -33.39
C ILE A 336 2.79 -2.50 -32.24
N GLY A 337 3.03 -1.28 -31.74
CA GLY A 337 2.28 -0.69 -30.61
C GLY A 337 1.82 0.73 -30.86
#